data_AF-A0A6B3ISU3-F1
#
_entry.id   AF-A0A6B3ISU3-F1
#
_cell.length_a   1.000
_cell.length_b   1.000
_cell.length_c   1.000
_cell.angle_alpha   90.00
_cell.angle_beta   90.00
_cell.angle_gamma   90.00
#
_symmetry.space_group_name_H-M   'P 1'
#
loop_
_entity.id
_entity.type
_entity.pdbx_description
1 polymer ?
#
loop_
_entity_poly.entity_id
_entity_poly.type
_entity_poly.pdbx_seq_one_letter_code
_entity_poly.pdbx_strand_id
1 'polypeptide(L)'
;EHAVLHLLYARFWSKVLHDLGHISSAEPFHKLYNQGMIQAFVYRDSRGIAVPAAEVEERDGSFYYEGEKVSRVLGKMGKSLKNAVTPDEICAEYGADTLRLYEMAMGPLDVSRPWDTRAVVGQYRLLQRLWRNVVDEETGEVTVVDTEPGEDALRALHKAIDGVGQDLEGMRFNTAIAKITELNNHLTKAGGPLPRSV
;
A
#
# COMPACT_ATOMS: atom_id res chain seq x y z
N GLU A 1 19.65 0.21 -3.01
CA GLU A 1 20.62 -0.53 -2.16
C GLU A 1 21.40 -1.59 -2.92
N HIS A 2 20.84 -2.27 -3.93
CA HIS A 2 21.45 -3.46 -4.54
C HIS A 2 22.01 -3.32 -5.97
N ALA A 3 22.05 -2.10 -6.52
CA ALA A 3 22.33 -1.87 -7.94
C ALA A 3 23.71 -2.34 -8.43
N VAL A 4 24.77 -2.17 -7.63
CA VAL A 4 26.15 -2.40 -8.07
C VAL A 4 26.69 -3.78 -7.69
N LEU A 5 26.41 -4.28 -6.49
CA LEU A 5 26.95 -5.57 -6.02
C LEU A 5 26.03 -6.73 -6.40
N HIS A 6 24.93 -6.87 -5.68
CA HIS A 6 24.07 -8.04 -5.79
C HIS A 6 23.55 -8.26 -7.22
N LEU A 7 23.04 -7.21 -7.87
CA LEU A 7 22.54 -7.35 -9.25
C LEU A 7 23.65 -7.66 -10.26
N LEU A 8 24.86 -7.15 -10.06
CA LEU A 8 26.00 -7.48 -10.93
C LEU A 8 26.42 -8.94 -10.73
N TYR A 9 26.52 -9.40 -9.49
CA TYR A 9 26.87 -10.79 -9.18
C TYR A 9 25.82 -11.76 -9.69
N ALA A 10 24.52 -11.44 -9.57
CA ALA A 10 23.45 -12.25 -10.13
C ALA A 10 23.57 -12.36 -11.66
N ARG A 11 23.86 -11.24 -12.35
CA ARG A 11 24.08 -11.25 -13.81
C ARG A 11 25.33 -12.06 -14.20
N PHE A 12 26.43 -11.91 -13.48
CA PHE A 12 27.65 -12.67 -13.72
C PHE A 12 27.39 -14.18 -13.62
N TRP A 13 26.78 -14.64 -12.51
CA TRP A 13 26.47 -16.05 -12.32
C TRP A 13 25.46 -16.58 -13.34
N SER A 14 24.47 -15.78 -13.75
CA SER A 14 23.56 -16.17 -14.84
C SER A 14 24.31 -16.44 -16.13
N LYS A 15 25.33 -15.65 -16.47
CA LYS A 15 26.13 -15.86 -17.69
C LYS A 15 26.99 -17.10 -17.59
N VAL A 16 27.65 -17.34 -16.46
CA VAL A 16 28.41 -18.57 -16.23
C VAL A 16 27.52 -19.80 -16.40
N LEU A 17 26.32 -19.80 -15.80
CA LEU A 17 25.38 -20.91 -15.91
C LEU A 17 24.82 -21.10 -17.33
N HIS A 18 24.62 -20.00 -18.05
CA HIS A 18 24.22 -20.04 -19.46
C HIS A 18 25.32 -20.64 -20.34
N ASP A 19 26.57 -20.23 -20.17
CA ASP A 19 27.71 -20.72 -20.95
C ASP A 19 28.01 -22.20 -20.70
N LEU A 20 27.70 -22.70 -19.49
CA LEU A 20 27.76 -24.13 -19.14
C LEU A 20 26.55 -24.93 -19.65
N GLY A 21 25.55 -24.29 -20.27
CA GLY A 21 24.35 -24.94 -20.78
C GLY A 21 23.33 -25.34 -19.71
N HIS A 22 23.42 -24.79 -18.50
CA HIS A 22 22.49 -25.11 -17.40
C HIS A 22 21.19 -24.29 -17.44
N ILE A 23 21.21 -23.11 -18.08
CA ILE A 23 20.03 -22.27 -18.26
C ILE A 23 19.97 -21.73 -19.69
N SER A 24 18.76 -21.40 -20.16
CA SER A 24 18.50 -20.94 -21.52
C SER A 24 18.57 -19.42 -21.72
N SER A 25 18.69 -18.63 -20.66
CA SER A 25 18.77 -17.16 -20.73
C SER A 25 20.08 -16.63 -20.18
N ALA A 26 20.70 -15.70 -20.92
CA ALA A 26 21.94 -15.04 -20.52
C ALA A 26 21.73 -13.88 -19.53
N GLU A 27 20.48 -13.42 -19.32
CA GLU A 27 20.12 -12.40 -18.33
C GLU A 27 19.06 -12.94 -17.36
N PRO A 28 19.24 -12.75 -16.04
CA PRO A 28 18.32 -13.31 -15.04
C PRO A 28 17.08 -12.44 -14.80
N PHE A 29 17.10 -11.16 -15.19
CA PHE A 29 16.01 -10.21 -14.92
C PHE A 29 15.57 -9.50 -16.21
N HIS A 30 14.33 -9.76 -16.65
CA HIS A 30 13.77 -9.11 -17.84
C HIS A 30 13.17 -7.72 -17.54
N LYS A 31 12.72 -7.51 -16.30
CA LYS A 31 12.21 -6.25 -15.79
C LYS A 31 12.77 -6.06 -14.39
N LEU A 32 13.37 -4.90 -14.14
CA LEU A 32 13.85 -4.49 -12.83
C LEU A 32 13.06 -3.25 -12.42
N TYR A 33 12.51 -3.29 -11.21
CA TYR A 33 11.90 -2.12 -10.59
C TYR A 33 12.51 -1.93 -9.22
N ASN A 34 13.01 -0.72 -8.94
CA ASN A 34 13.62 -0.39 -7.67
C ASN A 34 12.59 0.37 -6.85
N GLN A 35 12.09 -0.25 -5.80
CA GLN A 35 11.14 0.38 -4.90
C GLN A 35 11.80 1.47 -4.04
N GLY A 36 11.00 2.47 -3.67
CA GLY A 36 11.34 3.46 -2.67
C GLY A 36 11.39 2.85 -1.27
N MET A 37 11.98 3.58 -0.33
CA MET A 37 12.05 3.16 1.06
C MET A 37 10.84 3.68 1.82
N ILE A 38 10.22 2.81 2.63
CA ILE A 38 9.31 3.26 3.68
C ILE A 38 10.16 3.81 4.84
N GLN A 39 9.90 5.06 5.20
CA GLN A 39 10.60 5.81 6.23
C GLN A 39 9.65 6.05 7.41
N ALA A 40 10.18 6.50 8.55
CA ALA A 40 9.33 6.98 9.64
C ALA A 40 9.97 8.21 10.28
N PHE A 41 9.12 9.03 10.91
CA PHE A 41 9.60 10.16 11.68
C PHE A 41 10.36 9.68 12.91
N VAL A 42 11.52 10.28 13.13
CA VAL A 42 12.33 10.11 14.33
C VAL A 42 12.19 11.40 15.13
N TYR A 43 11.85 11.25 16.40
CA TYR A 43 11.73 12.37 17.33
C TYR A 43 12.92 12.35 18.28
N ARG A 44 13.51 13.53 18.54
CA ARG A 44 14.66 13.65 19.43
C ARG A 44 14.45 14.74 20.48
N ASP A 45 14.80 14.42 21.71
CA ASP A 45 14.82 15.36 22.83
C ASP A 45 15.94 16.42 22.66
N SER A 46 16.03 17.35 23.62
CA SER A 46 17.05 18.41 23.63
C SER A 46 18.49 17.90 23.69
N ARG A 47 18.71 16.64 24.09
CA ARG A 47 20.02 15.96 24.11
C ARG A 47 20.32 15.23 22.80
N GLY A 48 19.40 15.25 21.85
CA GLY A 48 19.50 14.53 20.59
C GLY A 48 19.20 13.04 20.70
N ILE A 49 18.64 12.56 21.81
CA ILE A 49 18.32 11.14 22.04
C ILE A 49 16.93 10.84 21.45
N ALA A 50 16.79 9.72 20.77
CA ALA A 50 15.51 9.30 20.20
C ALA A 50 14.48 8.98 21.29
N VAL A 51 13.27 9.52 21.14
CA VAL A 51 12.10 9.25 22.02
C VAL A 51 11.08 8.37 21.30
N PRO A 52 10.22 7.61 22.00
CA PRO A 52 9.19 6.78 21.39
C PRO A 52 8.24 7.59 20.52
N ALA A 53 8.22 7.30 19.21
CA ALA A 53 7.41 8.07 18.25
C ALA A 53 5.90 7.96 18.51
N ALA A 54 5.44 6.84 19.09
CA ALA A 54 4.03 6.61 19.43
C ALA A 54 3.53 7.48 20.60
N GLU A 55 4.45 8.01 21.43
CA GLU A 55 4.14 8.83 22.60
C GLU A 55 4.32 10.34 22.32
N VAL A 56 4.67 10.71 21.09
CA VAL A 56 4.87 12.11 20.70
C VAL A 56 3.55 12.73 20.27
N GLU A 57 3.22 13.86 20.89
CA GLU A 57 2.02 14.64 20.59
C GLU A 57 2.35 15.84 19.70
N GLU A 58 1.49 16.10 18.72
CA GLU A 58 1.54 17.31 17.90
C GLU A 58 0.60 18.38 18.49
N ARG A 59 1.15 19.57 18.77
CA ARG A 59 0.41 20.75 19.27
C ARG A 59 0.89 21.97 18.50
N ASP A 60 -0.03 22.63 17.79
CA ASP A 60 0.24 23.85 16.99
C ASP A 60 1.45 23.71 16.03
N GLY A 61 1.58 22.55 15.38
CA GLY A 61 2.69 22.24 14.46
C GLY A 61 4.05 21.98 15.13
N SER A 62 4.11 21.95 16.47
CA SER A 62 5.26 21.53 17.26
C SER A 62 5.03 20.15 17.87
N PHE A 63 6.11 19.43 18.14
CA PHE A 63 6.07 18.06 18.67
C PHE A 63 6.55 18.04 20.12
N TYR A 64 5.88 17.28 20.97
CA TYR A 64 6.16 17.19 22.41
C TYR A 64 6.21 15.75 22.89
N TYR A 65 7.13 15.44 23.81
CA TYR A 65 7.23 14.18 24.52
C TYR A 65 7.29 14.48 26.02
N GLU A 66 6.37 13.92 26.81
CA GLU A 66 6.26 14.19 28.26
C GLU A 66 6.20 15.70 28.60
N GLY A 67 5.61 16.51 27.71
CA GLY A 67 5.51 17.96 27.86
C GLY A 67 6.73 18.76 27.36
N GLU A 68 7.84 18.10 27.05
CA GLU A 68 9.06 18.71 26.53
C GLU A 68 9.06 18.76 25.00
N LYS A 69 9.55 19.86 24.43
CA LYS A 69 9.58 20.02 22.97
C LYS A 69 10.64 19.11 22.33
N VAL A 70 10.26 18.40 21.27
CA VAL A 70 11.15 17.50 20.51
C VAL A 70 11.31 17.96 19.06
N SER A 71 12.46 17.62 18.48
CA SER A 71 12.72 17.82 17.05
C SER A 71 12.22 16.62 16.24
N ARG A 72 11.80 16.84 14.99
CA ARG A 72 11.33 15.79 14.07
C ARG A 72 12.22 15.73 12.84
N VAL A 73 12.72 14.54 12.52
CA VAL A 73 13.49 14.28 11.29
C VAL A 73 12.99 13.02 10.61
N LEU A 74 13.12 12.93 9.28
CA LEU A 74 12.77 11.74 8.53
C LEU A 74 13.94 10.75 8.53
N GLY A 75 13.69 9.48 8.83
CA GLY A 75 14.73 8.45 8.90
C GLY A 75 14.24 7.06 8.52
N LYS A 76 15.16 6.09 8.46
CA LYS A 76 14.82 4.67 8.29
C LYS A 76 14.00 4.20 9.50
N MET A 77 13.07 3.27 9.29
CA MET A 77 12.39 2.59 10.39
C MET A 77 13.36 1.67 11.13
N GLY A 78 13.34 1.69 12.46
CA GLY A 78 14.15 0.79 13.25
C GLY A 78 13.90 0.88 14.75
N LYS A 79 14.08 -0.24 15.44
CA LYS A 79 13.90 -0.33 16.91
C LYS A 79 14.79 0.66 17.66
N SER A 80 16.04 0.85 17.22
CA SER A 80 16.99 1.80 17.81
C SER A 80 16.56 3.28 17.68
N LEU A 81 15.70 3.59 16.70
CA LEU A 81 15.18 4.92 16.44
C LEU A 81 13.80 5.15 17.08
N LYS A 82 13.29 4.13 17.81
CA LYS A 82 11.99 4.13 18.50
C LYS A 82 10.81 4.59 17.61
N ASN A 83 10.90 4.29 16.31
CA ASN A 83 9.93 4.64 15.27
C ASN A 83 9.46 3.41 14.47
N ALA A 84 9.73 2.21 14.97
CA ALA A 84 9.38 0.98 14.29
C ALA A 84 7.87 0.72 14.41
N VAL A 85 7.23 0.48 13.27
CA VAL A 85 5.90 -0.14 13.17
C VAL A 85 6.12 -1.54 12.63
N THR A 86 5.61 -2.56 13.31
CA THR A 86 5.79 -3.94 12.86
C THR A 86 4.61 -4.38 11.99
N PRO A 87 4.85 -5.11 10.88
CA PRO A 87 3.77 -5.68 10.07
C PRO A 87 2.79 -6.53 10.87
N ASP A 88 3.29 -7.27 11.87
CA ASP A 88 2.47 -8.15 12.71
C ASP A 88 1.43 -7.38 13.53
N GLU A 89 1.79 -6.22 14.08
CA GLU A 89 0.86 -5.34 14.81
C GLU A 89 -0.26 -4.84 13.88
N ILE A 90 0.08 -4.37 12.68
CA ILE A 90 -0.91 -3.90 11.70
C ILE A 90 -1.81 -5.05 11.22
N CYS A 91 -1.24 -6.23 10.99
CA CYS A 91 -2.01 -7.42 10.61
C CYS A 91 -2.98 -7.86 11.72
N ALA A 92 -2.56 -7.79 12.99
CA ALA A 92 -3.40 -8.14 14.11
C ALA A 92 -4.57 -7.15 14.30
N GLU A 93 -4.34 -5.86 14.06
CA GLU A 93 -5.34 -4.81 14.26
C GLU A 93 -6.28 -4.63 13.05
N TYR A 94 -5.74 -4.69 11.83
CA TYR A 94 -6.48 -4.36 10.60
C TYR A 94 -6.52 -5.47 9.54
N GLY A 95 -5.81 -6.57 9.75
CA GLY A 95 -5.67 -7.66 8.78
C GLY A 95 -4.60 -7.42 7.71
N ALA A 96 -4.12 -8.53 7.14
CA ALA A 96 -3.04 -8.52 6.14
C ALA A 96 -3.41 -7.77 4.85
N ASP A 97 -4.67 -7.86 4.42
CA ASP A 97 -5.12 -7.17 3.19
C ASP A 97 -5.11 -5.65 3.35
N THR A 98 -5.44 -5.14 4.54
CA THR A 98 -5.33 -3.71 4.83
C THR A 98 -3.89 -3.24 4.74
N LEU A 99 -2.95 -3.99 5.33
CA LEU A 99 -1.52 -3.67 5.25
C LEU A 99 -1.06 -3.62 3.80
N ARG A 100 -1.34 -4.67 3.03
CA ARG A 100 -0.94 -4.76 1.61
C ARG A 100 -1.53 -3.64 0.77
N LEU A 101 -2.82 -3.35 0.96
CA LEU A 101 -3.51 -2.30 0.23
C LEU A 101 -2.95 -0.92 0.59
N TYR A 102 -2.65 -0.70 1.87
CA TYR A 102 -2.02 0.53 2.34
C TYR A 102 -0.65 0.75 1.70
N GLU A 103 0.26 -0.22 1.79
CA GLU A 103 1.61 -0.11 1.20
C GLU A 103 1.55 0.25 -0.29
N MET A 104 0.64 -0.37 -1.03
CA MET A 104 0.46 -0.13 -2.47
C MET A 104 -0.26 1.19 -2.77
N ALA A 105 -1.06 1.73 -1.85
CA ALA A 105 -1.78 2.99 -2.00
C ALA A 105 -0.94 4.23 -1.63
N MET A 106 0.17 4.07 -0.90
CA MET A 106 0.97 5.17 -0.36
C MET A 106 1.52 6.13 -1.43
N GLY A 107 1.68 5.67 -2.67
CA GLY A 107 2.16 6.47 -3.80
C GLY A 107 2.87 5.62 -4.87
N PRO A 108 3.58 6.26 -5.81
CA PRO A 108 4.41 5.55 -6.77
C PRO A 108 5.42 4.65 -6.05
N LEU A 109 5.55 3.40 -6.50
CA LEU A 109 6.31 2.36 -5.81
C LEU A 109 7.81 2.68 -5.70
N ASP A 110 8.36 3.52 -6.59
CA ASP A 110 9.77 3.93 -6.67
C ASP A 110 10.12 5.12 -5.78
N VAL A 111 9.12 5.78 -5.18
CA VAL A 111 9.31 6.97 -4.34
C VAL A 111 9.32 6.60 -2.87
N SER A 112 10.37 7.00 -2.15
CA SER A 112 10.44 6.85 -0.69
C SER A 112 9.40 7.72 0.01
N ARG A 113 8.72 7.19 1.02
CA ARG A 113 7.65 7.89 1.74
C ARG A 113 7.65 7.58 3.24
N PRO A 114 7.25 8.55 4.09
CA PRO A 114 7.00 8.28 5.49
C PRO A 114 5.78 7.37 5.66
N TRP A 115 5.86 6.43 6.60
CA TRP A 115 4.74 5.70 7.15
C TRP A 115 3.80 6.66 7.90
N ASP A 116 2.49 6.56 7.63
CA ASP A 116 1.44 7.28 8.35
C ASP A 116 0.33 6.31 8.78
N THR A 117 0.38 5.87 10.05
CA THR A 117 -0.59 4.95 10.63
C THR A 117 -2.03 5.44 10.51
N ARG A 118 -2.27 6.76 10.49
CA ARG A 118 -3.63 7.32 10.37
C ARG A 118 -4.24 7.03 9.01
N ALA A 119 -3.41 6.87 7.97
CA ALA A 119 -3.87 6.59 6.62
C ALA A 119 -4.20 5.10 6.38
N VAL A 120 -3.74 4.19 7.25
CA VAL A 120 -4.07 2.75 7.21
C VAL A 120 -5.59 2.54 7.34
N VAL A 121 -6.24 3.29 8.24
CA VAL A 121 -7.69 3.26 8.48
C VAL A 121 -8.49 3.53 7.21
N GLY A 122 -7.96 4.34 6.29
CA GLY A 122 -8.61 4.63 5.00
C GLY A 122 -8.76 3.37 4.14
N GLN A 123 -7.73 2.53 4.09
CA GLN A 123 -7.76 1.29 3.32
C GLN A 123 -8.61 0.21 3.99
N TYR A 124 -8.58 0.15 5.33
CA TYR A 124 -9.46 -0.73 6.09
C TYR A 124 -10.93 -0.45 5.78
N ARG A 125 -11.32 0.83 5.79
CA ARG A 125 -12.69 1.27 5.45
C ARG A 125 -13.06 0.97 4.00
N LEU A 126 -12.11 1.05 3.06
CA LEU A 126 -12.36 0.69 1.67
C LEU A 126 -12.71 -0.80 1.55
N LEU A 127 -11.93 -1.69 2.18
CA LEU A 127 -12.23 -3.13 2.19
C LEU A 127 -13.59 -3.43 2.81
N GLN A 128 -13.94 -2.79 3.93
CA GLN A 128 -15.26 -2.93 4.55
C GLN A 128 -16.40 -2.46 3.64
N ARG A 129 -16.20 -1.41 2.83
CA ARG A 129 -17.22 -0.98 1.85
C ARG A 129 -17.34 -1.96 0.69
N LEU A 130 -16.23 -2.48 0.20
CA LEU A 130 -16.24 -3.50 -0.85
C LEU A 130 -16.95 -4.77 -0.38
N TRP A 131 -16.72 -5.19 0.87
CA TRP A 131 -17.41 -6.32 1.48
C TRP A 131 -18.94 -6.10 1.53
N ARG A 132 -19.37 -4.95 2.04
CA ARG A 132 -20.80 -4.58 2.14
C ARG A 132 -21.54 -4.44 0.82
N ASN A 133 -20.82 -4.25 -0.28
CA ASN A 133 -21.43 -4.26 -1.62
C ASN A 133 -21.93 -5.65 -2.02
N VAL A 134 -21.39 -6.71 -1.40
CA VAL A 134 -21.62 -8.10 -1.81
C VAL A 134 -22.25 -8.94 -0.72
N VAL A 135 -22.05 -8.59 0.55
CA VAL A 135 -22.51 -9.36 1.71
C VAL A 135 -23.22 -8.46 2.70
N ASP A 136 -24.35 -8.92 3.22
CA ASP A 136 -25.04 -8.30 4.34
C ASP A 136 -24.29 -8.62 5.65
N GLU A 137 -23.91 -7.61 6.42
CA GLU A 137 -23.09 -7.81 7.63
C GLU A 137 -23.87 -8.41 8.80
N GLU A 138 -25.20 -8.32 8.81
CA GLU A 138 -26.04 -8.88 9.87
C GLU A 138 -26.37 -10.35 9.60
N THR A 139 -26.71 -10.68 8.35
CA THR A 139 -27.15 -12.05 7.98
C THR A 139 -26.02 -12.91 7.40
N GLY A 140 -24.98 -12.31 6.85
CA GLY A 140 -23.92 -13.00 6.10
C GLY A 140 -24.37 -13.47 4.71
N GLU A 141 -25.57 -13.11 4.27
CA GLU A 141 -26.08 -13.49 2.95
C GLU A 141 -25.49 -12.62 1.84
N VAL A 142 -25.37 -13.20 0.65
CA VAL A 142 -24.92 -12.49 -0.55
C VAL A 142 -26.03 -11.55 -1.02
N THR A 143 -25.71 -10.26 -1.20
CA THR A 143 -26.68 -9.21 -1.54
C THR A 143 -26.71 -8.85 -3.02
N VAL A 144 -25.78 -9.35 -3.83
CA VAL A 144 -25.81 -9.14 -5.29
C VAL A 144 -26.95 -9.91 -5.95
N VAL A 145 -27.52 -9.33 -6.99
CA VAL A 145 -28.71 -9.84 -7.69
C VAL A 145 -28.45 -10.13 -9.16
N ASP A 146 -29.18 -11.09 -9.73
CA ASP A 146 -29.13 -11.44 -11.15
C ASP A 146 -30.03 -10.50 -11.97
N THR A 147 -29.60 -9.25 -12.11
CA THR A 147 -30.26 -8.22 -12.92
C THR A 147 -29.30 -7.61 -13.93
N GLU A 148 -29.84 -7.00 -14.99
CA GLU A 148 -29.01 -6.32 -15.98
C GLU A 148 -28.50 -4.99 -15.40
N PRO A 149 -27.19 -4.71 -15.45
CA PRO A 149 -26.65 -3.46 -14.97
C PRO A 149 -27.03 -2.28 -15.87
N GLY A 150 -27.26 -1.12 -15.24
CA GLY A 150 -27.49 0.12 -15.96
C GLY A 150 -26.27 0.55 -16.77
N GLU A 151 -26.49 1.28 -17.87
CA GLU A 151 -25.43 1.72 -18.79
C GLU A 151 -24.34 2.55 -18.07
N ASP A 152 -24.73 3.39 -17.11
CA ASP A 152 -23.78 4.19 -16.34
C ASP A 152 -22.85 3.35 -15.45
N ALA A 153 -23.37 2.27 -14.85
CA ALA A 153 -22.59 1.33 -14.05
C ALA A 153 -21.63 0.53 -14.94
N LEU A 154 -22.09 0.02 -16.09
CA LEU A 154 -21.24 -0.64 -17.08
C LEU A 154 -20.11 0.27 -17.57
N ARG A 155 -20.43 1.54 -17.85
CA ARG A 155 -19.44 2.53 -18.28
C ARG A 155 -18.41 2.80 -17.19
N ALA A 156 -18.83 2.93 -15.93
CA ALA A 156 -17.92 3.11 -14.80
C ALA A 156 -17.01 1.87 -14.61
N LEU A 157 -17.58 0.67 -14.67
CA LEU A 157 -16.86 -0.60 -14.58
C LEU A 157 -15.81 -0.73 -15.68
N HIS A 158 -16.18 -0.55 -16.95
CA HIS A 158 -15.25 -0.71 -18.07
C HIS A 158 -14.11 0.32 -18.03
N LYS A 159 -14.40 1.57 -17.63
CA LYS A 159 -13.36 2.59 -17.40
C LYS A 159 -12.39 2.18 -16.29
N ALA A 160 -12.91 1.61 -15.20
CA ALA A 160 -12.08 1.11 -14.11
C ALA A 160 -11.23 -0.07 -14.56
N ILE A 161 -11.80 -1.05 -15.28
CA ILE A 161 -11.07 -2.22 -15.81
C ILE A 161 -9.92 -1.78 -16.72
N ASP A 162 -10.19 -0.94 -17.72
CA ASP A 162 -9.16 -0.46 -18.65
C ASP A 162 -8.07 0.33 -17.91
N GLY A 163 -8.47 1.28 -17.06
CA GLY A 163 -7.53 2.12 -16.32
C GLY A 163 -6.70 1.36 -15.28
N VAL A 164 -7.28 0.38 -14.60
CA VAL A 164 -6.56 -0.50 -13.66
C VAL A 164 -5.60 -1.42 -14.41
N GLY A 165 -6.02 -1.99 -15.54
CA GLY A 165 -5.17 -2.83 -16.39
C GLY A 165 -3.89 -2.10 -16.82
N GLN A 166 -4.05 -0.90 -17.38
CA GLN A 166 -2.92 -0.05 -17.80
C GLN A 166 -2.00 0.33 -16.62
N ASP A 167 -2.56 0.56 -15.43
CA ASP A 167 -1.78 0.90 -14.24
C ASP A 167 -1.00 -0.29 -13.70
N LEU A 168 -1.59 -1.49 -13.69
CA LEU A 168 -0.91 -2.71 -13.25
C LEU A 168 0.28 -3.05 -14.18
N GLU A 169 0.13 -2.91 -15.50
CA GLU A 169 1.24 -3.08 -16.45
C GLU A 169 2.41 -2.11 -16.15
N GLY A 170 2.05 -0.87 -15.80
CA GLY A 170 2.97 0.19 -15.40
C GLY A 170 3.45 0.14 -13.94
N MET A 171 3.01 -0.84 -13.14
CA MET A 171 3.26 -0.91 -11.69
C MET A 171 2.85 0.36 -10.91
N ARG A 172 1.81 1.05 -11.38
CA ARG A 172 1.22 2.25 -10.77
C ARG A 172 0.08 1.85 -9.81
N PHE A 173 0.40 1.07 -8.78
CA PHE A 173 -0.61 0.48 -7.89
C PHE A 173 -1.47 1.52 -7.16
N ASN A 174 -0.88 2.64 -6.76
CA ASN A 174 -1.59 3.71 -6.05
C ASN A 174 -2.73 4.31 -6.89
N THR A 175 -2.51 4.52 -8.20
CA THR A 175 -3.55 5.04 -9.09
C THR A 175 -4.55 3.96 -9.50
N ALA A 176 -4.15 2.69 -9.55
CA ALA A 176 -5.09 1.57 -9.73
C ALA A 176 -6.08 1.48 -8.55
N ILE A 177 -5.59 1.55 -7.31
CA ILE A 177 -6.42 1.53 -6.10
C ILE A 177 -7.34 2.76 -6.04
N ALA A 178 -6.86 3.92 -6.48
CA ALA A 178 -7.71 5.12 -6.60
C ALA A 178 -8.89 4.89 -7.56
N LYS A 179 -8.66 4.29 -8.73
CA LYS A 179 -9.74 3.95 -9.68
C LYS A 179 -10.73 2.92 -9.12
N ILE A 180 -10.26 1.90 -8.39
CA ILE A 180 -11.14 0.95 -7.68
C ILE A 180 -11.98 1.68 -6.63
N THR A 181 -11.37 2.61 -5.89
CA THR A 181 -12.08 3.44 -4.91
C THR A 181 -13.17 4.29 -5.57
N GLU A 182 -12.87 4.88 -6.73
CA GLU A 182 -13.84 5.65 -7.52
C GLU A 182 -15.01 4.78 -8.00
N LEU A 183 -14.74 3.58 -8.51
CA LEU A 183 -15.78 2.61 -8.89
C LEU A 183 -16.64 2.24 -7.68
N ASN A 184 -16.03 1.87 -6.56
CA ASN A 184 -16.76 1.55 -5.34
C ASN A 184 -17.66 2.72 -4.87
N ASN A 185 -17.16 3.95 -4.95
CA ASN A 185 -17.95 5.15 -4.62
C ASN A 185 -19.11 5.37 -5.59
N HIS A 186 -18.97 4.98 -6.87
CA HIS A 186 -20.07 4.98 -7.83
C HIS A 186 -21.13 3.94 -7.46
N LEU A 187 -20.73 2.71 -7.15
CA LEU A 187 -21.64 1.61 -6.83
C LEU A 187 -22.40 1.85 -5.52
N THR A 188 -21.72 2.29 -4.48
CA THR A 188 -22.34 2.59 -3.17
C THR A 188 -23.41 3.68 -3.23
N LYS A 189 -23.34 4.61 -4.20
CA LYS A 189 -24.39 5.63 -4.40
C LYS A 189 -25.71 5.08 -4.90
N ALA A 190 -25.74 3.86 -5.47
CA ALA A 190 -26.97 3.23 -5.93
C ALA A 190 -27.92 2.89 -4.76
N GLY A 191 -27.39 2.71 -3.54
CA GLY A 191 -28.18 2.58 -2.31
C GLY A 191 -29.00 1.29 -2.19
N GLY A 192 -28.72 0.27 -3.01
CA GLY A 192 -29.43 -1.01 -3.02
C GLY A 192 -28.58 -2.15 -3.58
N PRO A 193 -29.16 -3.35 -3.74
CA PRO A 193 -28.49 -4.52 -4.31
C PRO A 193 -27.81 -4.22 -5.64
N LEU A 194 -26.59 -4.71 -5.82
CA LEU A 194 -25.83 -4.54 -7.06
C LEU A 194 -26.03 -5.72 -8.02
N PRO A 195 -26.05 -5.48 -9.34
CA PRO A 195 -25.98 -6.55 -10.33
C PRO A 195 -24.73 -7.41 -10.13
N ARG A 196 -24.87 -8.75 -10.14
CA ARG A 196 -23.75 -9.69 -9.94
C ARG A 196 -22.60 -9.49 -10.95
N SER A 197 -22.89 -8.97 -12.13
CA SER A 197 -21.91 -8.74 -13.20
C SER A 197 -21.03 -7.49 -13.03
N VAL A 198 -21.32 -6.65 -12.02
CA VAL A 198 -20.62 -5.38 -11.75
C VAL A 198 -19.89 -5.43 -10.42
#